data_AF-A0A2N5X0A5-F1
#
_entry.id   AF-A0A2N5X0A5-F1
#
_cell.length_a   1.000
_cell.length_b   1.000
_cell.length_c   1.000
_cell.angle_alpha   90.00
_cell.angle_beta   90.00
_cell.angle_gamma   90.00
#
_symmetry.space_group_name_H-M   'P 1'
#
loop_
_entity.id
_entity.type
_entity.pdbx_description
1 polymer ?
#
loop_
_entity_poly.entity_id
_entity_poly.type
_entity_poly.pdbx_seq_one_letter_code
_entity_poly.pdbx_strand_id
1 'polypeptide(L)'
;MFRGQGPGKPQVKSLLGALTVVVLVMLGSLASPVFGYFFALSALVMIIVAMHMESIWPTQSRRENSLVFSLFWGLVIGAIVPFLVTTFLDGGISAAYEIFT
;
A
#
# COMPACT_ATOMS: atom_id res chain seq x y z
N MET A 1 -12.71 -2.39 -9.53
CA MET A 1 -12.33 -3.64 -8.83
C MET A 1 -13.38 -4.04 -7.79
N PHE A 2 -14.65 -4.10 -8.20
CA PHE A 2 -15.79 -4.56 -7.40
C PHE A 2 -16.83 -5.05 -8.43
N ARG A 3 -16.89 -6.37 -8.70
CA ARG A 3 -17.78 -6.94 -9.71
C ARG A 3 -19.23 -6.97 -9.18
N GLY A 4 -19.87 -5.81 -9.07
CA GLY A 4 -21.29 -5.66 -8.71
C GLY A 4 -21.64 -5.91 -7.23
N GLN A 5 -20.65 -6.15 -6.38
CA GLN A 5 -20.86 -6.28 -4.93
C GLN A 5 -20.29 -5.07 -4.20
N GLY A 6 -21.06 -4.53 -3.24
CA GLY A 6 -20.63 -3.40 -2.43
C GLY A 6 -19.36 -3.70 -1.62
N PRO A 7 -18.55 -2.68 -1.31
CA PRO A 7 -17.37 -2.84 -0.46
C PRO A 7 -17.79 -3.31 0.93
N GLY A 8 -17.11 -4.36 1.42
CA GLY A 8 -17.23 -4.85 2.78
C GLY A 8 -16.32 -4.08 3.74
N LYS A 9 -16.49 -4.33 5.05
CA LYS A 9 -15.55 -3.84 6.06
C LYS A 9 -14.38 -4.82 6.21
N PRO A 10 -13.12 -4.34 6.17
CA PRO A 10 -11.96 -5.19 6.42
C PRO A 10 -11.91 -5.69 7.85
N GLN A 11 -11.33 -6.87 8.02
CA GLN A 11 -11.10 -7.47 9.31
C GLN A 11 -10.08 -6.64 10.08
N VAL A 12 -10.31 -6.48 11.39
CA VAL A 12 -9.40 -5.73 12.27
C VAL A 12 -7.98 -6.32 12.24
N LYS A 13 -7.85 -7.64 12.13
CA LYS A 13 -6.54 -8.31 12.00
C LYS A 13 -5.80 -7.91 10.72
N SER A 14 -6.51 -7.79 9.60
CA SER A 14 -5.96 -7.32 8.32
C SER A 14 -5.48 -5.87 8.41
N LEU A 15 -6.25 -5.01 9.09
CA LEU A 15 -5.88 -3.61 9.33
C LEU A 15 -4.66 -3.47 10.23
N LEU A 16 -4.62 -4.23 11.34
CA LEU A 16 -3.46 -4.25 12.23
C LEU A 16 -2.20 -4.76 11.52
N GLY A 17 -2.34 -5.84 10.74
CA GLY A 17 -1.24 -6.34 9.93
C GLY A 17 -0.77 -5.32 8.90
N ALA A 18 -1.69 -4.58 8.25
CA ALA A 18 -1.33 -3.52 7.32
C ALA A 18 -0.54 -2.43 8.03
N LEU A 19 -1.00 -1.99 9.20
CA LEU A 19 -0.30 -0.98 10.02
C LEU A 19 1.10 -1.43 10.41
N THR A 20 1.27 -2.69 10.83
CA THR A 20 2.59 -3.25 11.13
C THR A 20 3.51 -3.20 9.91
N VAL A 21 3.00 -3.59 8.74
CA VAL A 21 3.77 -3.53 7.48
C VAL A 21 4.12 -2.08 7.12
N VAL A 22 3.20 -1.12 7.26
CA VAL A 22 3.48 0.32 7.03
C VAL A 22 4.67 0.77 7.86
N VAL A 23 4.66 0.49 9.17
CA VAL A 23 5.72 0.92 10.07
C VAL A 23 7.06 0.27 9.69
N LEU A 24 7.06 -1.02 9.36
CA LEU A 24 8.26 -1.74 8.92
C LEU A 24 8.83 -1.18 7.62
N VAL A 25 7.98 -0.92 6.63
CA VAL A 25 8.38 -0.36 5.34
C VAL A 25 8.96 1.03 5.52
N MET A 26 8.29 1.88 6.30
CA MET A 26 8.75 3.24 6.57
C MET A 26 10.10 3.25 7.28
N LEU A 27 10.22 2.54 8.41
CA LEU A 27 11.47 2.49 9.18
C LEU A 27 12.59 1.83 8.40
N GLY A 28 12.31 0.74 7.69
CA GLY A 28 13.30 0.04 6.88
C GLY A 28 13.81 0.92 5.73
N SER A 29 12.93 1.66 5.07
CA SER A 29 13.30 2.59 3.99
C SER A 29 14.13 3.77 4.50
N LEU A 30 13.84 4.28 5.70
CA LEU A 30 14.65 5.32 6.35
C LEU A 30 16.03 4.80 6.79
N ALA A 31 16.11 3.53 7.20
CA ALA A 31 17.36 2.92 7.64
C ALA A 31 18.35 2.68 6.49
N SER A 32 17.85 2.31 5.31
CA SER A 32 18.70 2.12 4.12
C SER A 32 17.92 2.27 2.81
N PRO A 33 18.49 2.95 1.80
CA PRO A 33 17.90 2.99 0.45
C PRO A 33 17.69 1.61 -0.17
N VAL A 34 18.54 0.63 0.16
CA VAL A 34 18.44 -0.75 -0.36
C VAL A 34 17.12 -1.39 0.07
N PHE A 35 16.71 -1.20 1.33
CA PHE A 35 15.43 -1.70 1.82
C PHE A 35 14.26 -0.97 1.17
N GLY A 36 14.39 0.35 0.92
CA GLY A 36 13.39 1.11 0.16
C GLY A 36 13.14 0.52 -1.23
N TYR A 37 14.21 0.23 -1.99
CA TYR A 37 14.07 -0.42 -3.30
C TYR A 37 13.47 -1.82 -3.22
N PHE A 38 13.85 -2.61 -2.20
CA PHE A 38 13.28 -3.93 -1.97
C PHE A 38 11.76 -3.86 -1.70
N PHE A 39 11.31 -2.91 -0.87
CA PHE A 39 9.89 -2.71 -0.61
C PHE A 39 9.14 -2.17 -1.83
N ALA A 40 9.75 -1.28 -2.61
CA ALA A 40 9.16 -0.80 -3.86
C ALA A 40 8.96 -1.94 -4.88
N LEU A 41 9.97 -2.82 -5.03
CA LEU A 41 9.85 -4.01 -5.86
C LEU A 41 8.75 -4.95 -5.35
N SER A 42 8.69 -5.17 -4.03
CA SER A 42 7.65 -5.97 -3.40
C SER A 42 6.25 -5.38 -3.62
N ALA A 43 6.10 -4.05 -3.56
CA ALA A 43 4.85 -3.37 -3.86
C ALA A 43 4.42 -3.61 -5.33
N LEU A 44 5.36 -3.56 -6.27
CA LEU A 44 5.10 -3.83 -7.68
C LEU A 44 4.63 -5.28 -7.90
N VAL A 45 5.26 -6.25 -7.24
CA VAL A 45 4.80 -7.65 -7.24
C VAL A 45 3.39 -7.76 -6.66
N MET A 46 3.10 -7.06 -5.57
CA MET A 46 1.76 -7.07 -4.96
C MET A 46 0.69 -6.43 -5.84
N ILE A 47 1.04 -5.43 -6.65
CA ILE A 47 0.14 -4.87 -7.68
C ILE A 47 -0.18 -5.91 -8.75
N ILE A 48 0.81 -6.68 -9.22
CA ILE A 48 0.56 -7.77 -10.18
C ILE A 48 -0.35 -8.83 -9.57
N VAL A 49 -0.10 -9.22 -8.31
CA VAL A 49 -0.99 -10.13 -7.56
C VAL A 49 -2.39 -9.53 -7.47
N ALA A 50 -2.53 -8.24 -7.19
CA ALA A 50 -3.81 -7.54 -7.15
C ALA A 50 -4.55 -7.67 -8.47
N MET A 51 -3.87 -7.49 -9.61
CA MET A 51 -4.48 -7.58 -10.94
C MET A 51 -5.05 -8.98 -11.24
N HIS A 52 -4.49 -10.03 -10.63
CA HIS A 52 -4.99 -11.40 -10.76
C HIS A 52 -6.03 -11.77 -9.71
N MET A 53 -6.24 -10.95 -8.68
CA MET A 53 -7.29 -11.13 -7.69
C MET A 53 -8.56 -10.36 -8.08
N GLU A 54 -9.73 -10.94 -7.77
CA GLU A 54 -11.01 -10.27 -8.02
C GLU A 54 -11.15 -8.96 -7.25
N SER A 55 -10.70 -8.95 -6.00
CA SER A 55 -10.62 -7.78 -5.14
C SER A 55 -9.70 -8.08 -3.95
N ILE A 56 -8.77 -7.16 -3.67
CA ILE A 56 -8.01 -7.17 -2.40
C ILE A 56 -8.88 -6.64 -1.27
N TRP A 57 -9.74 -5.67 -1.57
CA TRP A 57 -10.69 -5.16 -0.61
C TRP A 57 -11.80 -6.19 -0.36
N PRO A 58 -12.26 -6.39 0.88
CA PRO A 58 -13.41 -7.25 1.14
C PRO A 58 -14.64 -6.79 0.39
N THR A 59 -15.50 -7.74 0.06
CA THR A 59 -16.84 -7.47 -0.49
C THR A 59 -17.89 -7.91 0.51
N GLN A 60 -19.15 -7.55 0.28
CA GLN A 60 -20.25 -8.04 1.12
C GLN A 60 -20.37 -9.56 1.15
N SER A 61 -19.99 -10.27 0.07
CA SER A 61 -20.08 -11.75 0.03
C SER A 61 -18.79 -12.47 0.42
N ARG A 62 -17.62 -11.82 0.25
CA ARG A 62 -16.32 -12.46 0.39
C ARG A 62 -15.39 -11.65 1.27
N ARG A 63 -14.91 -12.32 2.32
CA ARG A 63 -13.84 -11.81 3.19
C ARG A 63 -12.51 -11.80 2.46
N GLU A 64 -11.69 -10.81 2.76
CA GLU A 64 -10.35 -10.69 2.22
C GLU A 64 -9.40 -11.74 2.82
N ASN A 65 -8.31 -12.04 2.11
CA ASN A 65 -7.18 -12.74 2.70
C ASN A 65 -6.36 -11.73 3.52
N SER A 66 -6.31 -11.93 4.85
CA SER A 66 -5.67 -10.99 5.76
C SER A 66 -4.20 -10.71 5.43
N LEU A 67 -3.42 -11.72 5.02
CA LEU A 67 -2.01 -11.54 4.69
C LEU A 67 -1.83 -10.70 3.43
N VAL A 68 -2.57 -11.03 2.37
CA VAL A 68 -2.51 -10.31 1.10
C VAL A 68 -2.97 -8.86 1.29
N PHE A 69 -4.06 -8.65 2.03
CA PHE A 69 -4.55 -7.32 2.36
C PHE A 69 -3.49 -6.51 3.11
N SER A 70 -2.92 -7.09 4.17
CA SER A 70 -1.92 -6.42 5.01
C SER A 70 -0.65 -6.08 4.22
N LEU A 71 -0.15 -7.00 3.41
CA LEU A 71 1.03 -6.76 2.58
C LEU A 71 0.75 -5.71 1.52
N PHE A 72 -0.35 -5.83 0.78
CA PHE A 72 -0.67 -4.89 -0.30
C PHE A 72 -0.84 -3.47 0.23
N TRP A 73 -1.78 -3.26 1.16
CA TRP A 73 -2.03 -1.92 1.69
C TRP A 73 -0.87 -1.41 2.54
N GLY A 74 -0.18 -2.29 3.25
CA GLY A 74 0.99 -1.94 4.02
C GLY A 74 2.15 -1.43 3.17
N LEU A 75 2.47 -2.13 2.08
CA LEU A 75 3.51 -1.73 1.13
C LEU A 75 3.13 -0.46 0.36
N VAL A 76 1.89 -0.40 -0.14
CA VAL A 76 1.39 0.76 -0.89
C VAL A 76 1.40 2.01 -0.01
N ILE A 77 0.81 1.96 1.18
CA ILE A 77 0.75 3.12 2.08
C ILE A 77 2.14 3.43 2.62
N GLY A 78 2.88 2.42 3.07
CA GLY A 78 4.20 2.57 3.67
C GLY A 78 5.27 3.09 2.73
N ALA A 79 5.12 2.91 1.41
CA ALA A 79 6.04 3.46 0.42
C ALA A 79 5.53 4.80 -0.16
N ILE A 80 4.26 4.85 -0.58
CA ILE A 80 3.74 6.02 -1.32
C ILE A 80 3.53 7.22 -0.39
N VAL A 81 2.96 7.02 0.80
CA VAL A 81 2.66 8.17 1.68
C VAL A 81 3.93 8.88 2.12
N PRO A 82 4.98 8.21 2.61
CA PRO A 82 6.23 8.88 2.95
C PRO A 82 6.88 9.58 1.75
N PHE A 83 6.83 8.96 0.56
CA PHE A 83 7.33 9.58 -0.67
C PHE A 83 6.58 10.89 -0.98
N LEU A 84 5.25 10.87 -1.02
CA LEU A 84 4.45 12.07 -1.27
C LEU A 84 4.66 13.15 -0.21
N VAL A 85 4.75 12.77 1.06
CA VAL A 85 5.00 13.71 2.17
C VAL A 85 6.38 14.35 2.04
N THR A 86 7.42 13.55 1.78
CA THR A 86 8.79 14.09 1.61
C THR A 86 8.89 15.01 0.39
N THR A 87 8.36 14.60 -0.77
CA THR A 87 8.35 15.46 -1.97
C THR A 87 7.59 16.77 -1.73
N PHE A 88 6.46 16.71 -1.03
CA PHE A 88 5.71 17.92 -0.67
C PHE A 88 6.46 18.82 0.31
N LEU A 89 7.15 18.26 1.30
CA LEU A 89 7.94 19.04 2.26
C LEU A 89 9.16 19.70 1.60
N ASP A 90 9.79 19.02 0.64
CA ASP A 90 11.00 19.49 -0.02
C ASP A 90 10.70 20.53 -1.12
N GLY A 91 9.62 20.35 -1.88
CA GLY A 91 9.32 21.16 -3.07
C GLY A 91 7.93 21.81 -3.10
N GLY A 92 7.17 21.73 -2.01
CA GLY A 92 5.83 22.29 -1.90
C GLY A 92 4.82 21.65 -2.86
N ILE A 93 3.77 22.41 -3.20
CA ILE A 93 2.71 21.95 -4.11
C ILE A 93 3.24 21.74 -5.54
N SER A 94 4.23 22.53 -5.96
CA SER A 94 4.79 22.48 -7.32
C SER A 94 5.47 21.14 -7.61
N ALA A 95 6.29 20.63 -6.68
CA ALA A 95 6.94 19.33 -6.84
C ALA A 95 5.94 18.16 -6.81
N ALA A 96 4.86 18.28 -6.04
CA ALA A 96 3.78 17.29 -6.10
C ALA A 96 3.07 17.29 -7.46
N TYR A 97 2.89 18.46 -8.09
CA TYR A 97 2.29 18.57 -9.43
C TYR A 97 3.18 17.94 -10.51
N GLU A 98 4.50 18.15 -10.44
CA GLU A 98 5.48 17.58 -11.37
C GLU A 98 5.52 16.04 -11.35
N ILE A 99 5.15 15.40 -10.23
CA ILE A 99 5.04 13.92 -10.19
C ILE A 99 3.94 13.41 -11.14
N PHE A 100 2.91 14.22 -11.40
CA PHE A 100 1.71 13.79 -12.13
C PHE A 100 1.59 14.37 -13.55
N THR A 101 2.51 15.25 -13.97
CA THR A 101 2.55 15.85 -15.32
C THR A 101 3.82 15.45 -16.07
#